data_AF-G0ML96-F1
#
_entry.id   AF-G0ML96-F1
#
_cell.length_a   1.000
_cell.length_b   1.000
_cell.length_c   1.000
_cell.angle_alpha   90.00
_cell.angle_beta   90.00
_cell.angle_gamma   90.00
#
_symmetry.space_group_name_H-M   'P 1'
#
loop_
_entity.id
_entity.type
_entity.pdbx_description
1 polymer ?
#
loop_
_entity_poly.entity_id
_entity_poly.type
_entity_poly.pdbx_seq_one_letter_code
_entity_poly.pdbx_strand_id
1 'polypeptide(L)'
;MRLNFNKPRISVAFCSLFGMSMAIFAIHFVYRFLVVTGSKHLQKCHPQKVFGLILFTILVGCLWTAAMYKFLGPNQYSDILLSLEYLKPRRLNISNVDYVGAHFHQIDSNGVSFINWNSMFAIVLMTVVIFLSFSTVFICGHKIYRNMQEMMSLRSSKDHNLQSQLFWALVFQTLIPVFLMHIPASFGFLFSMFNSSTELLGEIPATTIFMYPALDPLPNFFIIKNYRNAILAFFGCRRPTVVPKDSSRPNSKTSGPILSNSKLGSAAH
;
A
#
# COMPACT_ATOMS: atom_id res chain seq x y z
N MET A 1 30.73 -1.64 29.01
CA MET A 1 30.00 -0.74 28.10
C MET A 1 28.51 -0.90 28.39
N ARG A 2 27.85 0.08 29.01
CA ARG A 2 26.42 -0.03 29.36
C ARG A 2 25.60 0.00 28.07
N LEU A 3 24.97 -1.11 27.73
CA LEU A 3 23.95 -1.20 26.68
C LEU A 3 22.83 -0.21 27.01
N ASN A 4 22.73 0.89 26.27
CA ASN A 4 21.69 1.89 26.44
C ASN A 4 20.38 1.35 25.84
N PHE A 5 19.66 0.55 26.63
CA PHE A 5 18.35 -0.01 26.29
C PHE A 5 17.26 1.05 26.03
N ASN A 6 17.53 2.34 26.28
CA ASN A 6 16.55 3.43 26.23
C ASN A 6 16.57 4.27 24.94
N LYS A 7 17.35 3.90 23.92
CA LYS A 7 17.32 4.60 22.64
C LYS A 7 16.08 4.18 21.84
N PRO A 8 15.21 5.11 21.37
CA PRO A 8 14.07 4.75 20.56
C PRO A 8 14.54 4.09 19.27
N ARG A 9 14.07 2.86 19.01
CA ARG A 9 14.41 2.07 17.82
C ARG A 9 13.56 2.49 16.63
N ILE A 10 13.83 3.70 16.12
CA ILE A 10 13.14 4.32 14.99
C ILE A 10 13.28 3.46 13.73
N SER A 11 14.45 2.86 13.51
CA SER A 11 14.72 1.99 12.36
C SER A 11 13.84 0.73 12.37
N VAL A 12 13.58 0.14 13.54
CA VAL A 12 12.64 -0.99 13.68
C VAL A 12 11.21 -0.56 13.34
N ALA A 13 10.76 0.58 13.86
CA ALA A 13 9.42 1.10 13.59
C ALA A 13 9.25 1.37 12.09
N PHE A 14 10.23 1.99 11.45
CA PHE A 14 10.20 2.31 10.02
C PHE A 14 10.18 1.05 9.14
N CYS A 15 11.08 0.08 9.39
CA CYS A 15 11.06 -1.21 8.69
C CYS A 15 9.77 -2.00 8.91
N SER A 16 9.18 -1.91 10.11
CA SER A 16 7.93 -2.60 10.43
C SER A 16 6.72 -1.95 9.76
N LEU A 17 6.64 -0.61 9.74
CA LEU A 17 5.63 0.13 8.98
C LEU A 17 5.69 -0.22 7.49
N PHE A 18 6.91 -0.36 6.96
CA PHE A 18 7.11 -0.80 5.59
C PHE A 18 6.59 -2.22 5.34
N GLY A 19 6.97 -3.21 6.16
CA GLY A 19 6.44 -4.57 6.04
C GLY A 19 4.91 -4.63 6.17
N MET A 20 4.35 -3.85 7.10
CA MET A 20 2.90 -3.73 7.28
C MET A 20 2.18 -3.12 6.08
N SER A 21 2.81 -2.20 5.35
CA SER A 21 2.19 -1.54 4.19
C SER A 21 1.74 -2.54 3.11
N MET A 22 2.51 -3.61 2.89
CA MET A 22 2.12 -4.68 1.94
C MET A 22 0.93 -5.49 2.41
N ALA A 23 0.86 -5.81 3.70
CA ALA A 23 -0.29 -6.48 4.27
C ALA A 23 -1.56 -5.60 4.15
N ILE A 24 -1.42 -4.30 4.37
CA ILE A 24 -2.50 -3.31 4.17
C ILE A 24 -2.95 -3.32 2.70
N PHE A 25 -2.04 -3.28 1.73
CA PHE A 25 -2.40 -3.36 0.32
C PHE A 25 -3.13 -4.65 -0.02
N ALA A 26 -2.64 -5.81 0.43
CA ALA A 26 -3.31 -7.09 0.22
C ALA A 26 -4.75 -7.08 0.75
N ILE A 27 -4.94 -6.61 1.98
CA ILE A 27 -6.26 -6.57 2.63
C ILE A 27 -7.18 -5.56 1.97
N HIS A 28 -6.65 -4.42 1.51
CA HIS A 28 -7.43 -3.44 0.76
C HIS A 28 -7.93 -4.02 -0.58
N PHE A 29 -7.10 -4.79 -1.29
CA PHE A 29 -7.51 -5.49 -2.50
C PHE A 29 -8.53 -6.61 -2.22
N VAL A 30 -8.36 -7.37 -1.14
CA VAL A 30 -9.35 -8.37 -0.70
C VAL A 30 -10.68 -7.71 -0.40
N TYR A 31 -10.68 -6.61 0.38
CA TYR A 31 -11.89 -5.86 0.71
C TYR A 31 -12.58 -5.34 -0.55
N ARG A 32 -11.84 -4.71 -1.47
CA ARG A 32 -12.40 -4.22 -2.74
C ARG A 32 -12.99 -5.35 -3.57
N PHE A 33 -12.32 -6.50 -3.63
CA PHE A 33 -12.84 -7.68 -4.31
C PHE A 33 -14.17 -8.14 -3.69
N LEU A 34 -14.25 -8.26 -2.36
CA LEU A 34 -15.47 -8.64 -1.66
C LEU A 34 -16.63 -7.68 -1.95
N VAL A 35 -16.37 -6.37 -1.95
CA VAL A 35 -17.37 -5.33 -2.27
C VAL A 35 -17.85 -5.46 -3.72
N VAL A 36 -16.93 -5.64 -4.67
CA VAL A 36 -17.22 -5.77 -6.11
C VAL A 36 -18.04 -7.02 -6.43
N THR A 37 -17.77 -8.15 -5.76
CA THR A 37 -18.53 -9.40 -5.98
C THR A 37 -19.95 -9.33 -5.39
N GLY A 38 -20.28 -8.31 -4.57
CA GLY A 38 -21.64 -8.09 -4.11
C GLY A 38 -22.25 -9.27 -3.35
N SER A 39 -21.42 -10.10 -2.70
CA SER A 39 -21.90 -11.30 -1.99
C SER A 39 -22.98 -10.89 -0.98
N LYS A 40 -24.19 -11.47 -1.10
CA LYS A 40 -25.30 -11.28 -0.15
C LYS A 40 -24.88 -11.54 1.30
N HIS A 41 -23.85 -12.36 1.49
CA HIS A 41 -23.26 -12.68 2.79
C HIS A 41 -22.38 -11.55 3.35
N LEU A 42 -21.86 -10.64 2.52
CA LEU A 42 -21.06 -9.47 2.95
C LEU A 42 -21.94 -8.31 3.41
N GLN A 43 -23.10 -8.10 2.78
CA GLN A 43 -24.01 -7.00 3.11
C GLN A 43 -24.65 -7.14 4.51
N LYS A 44 -24.87 -8.38 4.98
CA LYS A 44 -25.53 -8.63 6.27
C LYS A 44 -24.64 -8.35 7.49
N CYS A 45 -23.31 -8.48 7.35
CA CYS A 45 -22.32 -8.32 8.44
C CYS A 45 -21.10 -7.50 7.97
N HIS A 46 -21.34 -6.44 7.20
CA HIS A 46 -20.27 -5.63 6.60
C HIS A 46 -19.28 -5.03 7.63
N PRO A 47 -19.72 -4.34 8.72
CA PRO A 47 -18.78 -3.69 9.63
C PRO A 47 -17.92 -4.67 10.43
N GLN A 48 -18.48 -5.81 10.86
CA GLN A 48 -17.75 -6.84 11.61
C GLN A 48 -16.62 -7.46 10.79
N LYS A 49 -16.84 -7.66 9.48
CA LYS A 49 -15.83 -8.23 8.57
C LYS A 49 -14.71 -7.24 8.27
N VAL A 50 -15.05 -5.96 8.08
CA VAL A 50 -14.04 -4.89 7.93
C VAL A 50 -13.19 -4.79 9.19
N PHE A 51 -13.81 -4.80 10.37
CA PHE A 51 -13.08 -4.78 11.64
C PHE A 51 -12.18 -6.01 11.79
N GLY A 52 -12.65 -7.21 11.44
CA GLY A 52 -11.85 -8.43 11.46
C GLY A 52 -10.63 -8.37 10.52
N LEU A 53 -10.79 -7.81 9.32
CA LEU A 53 -9.69 -7.60 8.37
C LEU A 53 -8.65 -6.61 8.93
N ILE A 54 -9.08 -5.49 9.51
CA ILE A 54 -8.18 -4.50 10.12
C ILE A 54 -7.42 -5.11 11.30
N LEU A 55 -8.13 -5.83 12.18
CA LEU A 55 -7.52 -6.49 13.33
C LEU A 55 -6.48 -7.52 12.89
N PHE A 56 -6.79 -8.31 11.85
CA PHE A 56 -5.84 -9.24 11.26
C PHE A 56 -4.58 -8.55 10.75
N THR A 57 -4.69 -7.41 10.06
CA THR A 57 -3.53 -6.61 9.63
C THR A 57 -2.66 -6.19 10.80
N ILE A 58 -3.28 -5.69 11.88
CA ILE A 58 -2.57 -5.21 13.06
C ILE A 58 -1.81 -6.37 13.72
N LEU A 59 -2.44 -7.53 13.85
CA LEU A 59 -1.80 -8.72 14.44
C LEU A 59 -0.59 -9.19 13.63
N VAL A 60 -0.71 -9.25 12.30
CA VAL A 60 0.42 -9.57 11.40
C VAL A 60 1.55 -8.54 11.57
N GLY A 61 1.20 -7.27 11.68
CA GLY A 61 2.15 -6.18 11.90
C GLY A 61 2.87 -6.23 13.24
N CYS A 62 2.15 -6.53 14.32
CA CYS A 62 2.74 -6.75 15.65
C CYS A 62 3.69 -7.95 15.64
N LEU A 63 3.30 -9.07 15.01
CA LEU A 63 4.15 -10.25 14.88
C LEU A 63 5.42 -9.94 14.07
N TRP A 64 5.29 -9.20 12.96
CA TRP A 64 6.41 -8.74 12.16
C TRP A 64 7.38 -7.88 12.97
N THR A 65 6.84 -6.90 13.70
CA THR A 65 7.64 -5.99 14.54
C THR A 65 8.38 -6.76 15.64
N ALA A 66 7.70 -7.70 16.29
CA ALA A 66 8.31 -8.55 17.32
C ALA A 66 9.45 -9.41 16.76
N ALA A 67 9.27 -10.00 15.56
CA ALA A 67 10.30 -10.76 14.88
C ALA A 67 11.51 -9.88 14.50
N MET A 68 11.29 -8.67 13.97
CA MET A 68 12.36 -7.71 13.70
C MET A 68 13.13 -7.35 14.96
N TYR A 69 12.43 -6.95 16.01
CA TYR A 69 13.02 -6.50 17.25
C TYR A 69 13.89 -7.57 17.90
N LYS A 70 13.45 -8.84 17.85
CA LYS A 70 14.13 -9.97 18.47
C LYS A 70 15.27 -10.54 17.64
N PHE A 71 15.11 -10.64 16.31
CA PHE A 71 16.00 -11.42 15.46
C PHE A 71 16.90 -10.61 14.52
N LEU A 72 16.59 -9.34 14.28
CA LEU A 72 17.40 -8.43 13.45
C LEU A 72 17.79 -7.14 14.18
N GLY A 73 17.51 -7.07 15.48
CA GLY A 73 17.94 -5.95 16.31
C GLY A 73 19.46 -5.90 16.51
N PRO A 74 19.98 -4.78 17.06
CA PRO A 74 21.39 -4.66 17.41
C PRO A 74 21.86 -5.79 18.32
N ASN A 75 23.05 -6.31 18.04
CA ASN A 75 23.74 -7.29 18.86
C ASN A 75 25.23 -6.92 18.92
N GLN A 76 25.94 -7.48 19.90
CA GLN A 76 27.34 -7.10 20.16
C GLN A 76 28.26 -7.33 18.95
N TYR A 77 28.04 -8.39 18.17
CA TYR A 77 28.81 -8.68 16.97
C TYR A 77 28.55 -7.62 15.88
N SER A 78 27.28 -7.35 15.61
CA SER A 78 26.84 -6.36 14.64
C SER A 78 27.29 -4.94 14.99
N ASP A 79 27.31 -4.58 16.27
CA ASP A 79 27.82 -3.29 16.75
C ASP A 79 29.32 -3.13 16.43
N ILE A 80 30.11 -4.19 16.66
CA ILE A 80 31.55 -4.20 16.38
C ILE A 80 31.79 -4.10 14.87
N LEU A 81 31.12 -4.94 14.08
CA LEU A 81 31.25 -4.96 12.62
C LEU A 81 30.87 -3.60 12.00
N LEU A 82 29.69 -3.09 12.35
CA LEU A 82 29.21 -1.80 11.86
C LEU A 82 30.15 -0.66 12.29
N SER A 83 30.64 -0.69 13.53
CA SER A 83 31.56 0.33 14.02
C SER A 83 32.88 0.34 13.26
N LEU A 84 33.44 -0.82 12.94
CA LEU A 84 34.75 -0.93 12.30
C LEU A 84 34.69 -0.71 10.80
N GLU A 85 33.73 -1.33 10.11
CA GLU A 85 33.66 -1.34 8.66
C GLU A 85 32.92 -0.13 8.08
N TYR A 86 31.85 0.35 8.75
CA TYR A 86 30.98 1.39 8.19
C TYR A 86 31.13 2.76 8.88
N LEU A 87 31.17 2.79 10.22
CA LEU A 87 31.11 4.06 10.97
C LEU A 87 32.47 4.75 11.13
N LYS A 88 33.55 3.99 11.38
CA LYS A 88 34.89 4.55 11.58
C LYS A 88 35.40 5.34 10.36
N PRO A 89 35.24 4.88 9.11
CA PRO A 89 35.57 5.67 7.92
C PRO A 89 34.77 6.99 7.81
N ARG A 90 33.55 7.01 8.35
CA ARG A 90 32.62 8.15 8.31
C ARG A 90 32.68 9.03 9.57
N ARG A 91 33.62 8.76 10.49
CA ARG A 91 33.79 9.47 11.78
C ARG A 91 32.51 9.49 12.63
N LEU A 92 31.74 8.42 12.59
CA LEU A 92 30.51 8.24 13.36
C LEU A 92 30.71 7.26 14.51
N ASN A 93 29.91 7.40 15.56
CA ASN A 93 29.88 6.48 16.70
C ASN A 93 28.61 5.63 16.69
N ILE A 94 28.71 4.39 17.17
CA ILE A 94 27.56 3.48 17.30
C ILE A 94 26.45 4.07 18.18
N SER A 95 26.80 4.91 19.16
CA SER A 95 25.85 5.64 20.00
C SER A 95 24.94 6.59 19.21
N ASN A 96 25.37 7.04 18.04
CA ASN A 96 24.67 8.05 17.24
C ASN A 96 23.79 7.44 16.16
N VAL A 97 23.92 6.15 15.88
CA VAL A 97 23.20 5.46 14.79
C VAL A 97 22.16 4.49 15.38
N ASP A 98 21.06 4.31 14.66
CA ASP A 98 20.07 3.26 14.94
C ASP A 98 19.96 2.39 13.68
N TYR A 99 20.12 1.07 13.83
CA TYR A 99 20.21 0.17 12.68
C TYR A 99 19.47 -1.14 12.95
N VAL A 100 19.03 -1.76 11.86
CA VAL A 100 18.43 -3.09 11.83
C VAL A 100 19.12 -3.84 10.70
N GLY A 101 19.60 -5.05 10.97
CA GLY A 101 20.38 -5.80 10.01
C GLY A 101 20.34 -7.29 10.29
N ALA A 102 20.13 -8.09 9.23
CA ALA A 102 20.34 -9.52 9.32
C ALA A 102 21.82 -9.81 9.10
N HIS A 103 22.49 -10.26 10.16
CA HIS A 103 23.87 -10.73 10.07
C HIS A 103 23.86 -12.25 10.09
N PHE A 104 23.79 -12.83 8.89
CA PHE A 104 23.64 -14.27 8.71
C PHE A 104 24.90 -15.06 9.07
N HIS A 105 26.08 -14.50 8.81
CA HIS A 105 27.38 -15.08 9.16
C HIS A 105 28.00 -14.28 10.31
N GLN A 106 28.28 -14.96 11.42
CA GLN A 106 28.89 -14.37 12.61
C GLN A 106 30.15 -15.14 12.98
N ILE A 107 31.11 -14.46 13.60
CA ILE A 107 32.36 -15.07 14.05
C ILE A 107 32.32 -15.14 15.58
N ASP A 108 32.50 -16.35 16.12
CA ASP A 108 32.56 -16.57 17.58
C ASP A 108 33.90 -16.05 18.16
N SER A 109 34.02 -15.96 19.50
CA SER A 109 35.25 -15.56 20.18
C SER A 109 36.48 -16.40 19.81
N ASN A 110 36.26 -17.60 19.29
CA ASN A 110 37.30 -18.53 18.83
C ASN A 110 37.67 -18.35 17.35
N GLY A 111 37.13 -17.35 16.65
CA GLY A 111 37.40 -17.10 15.23
C GLY A 111 36.65 -18.03 14.26
N VAL A 112 35.74 -18.87 14.75
CA VAL A 112 34.95 -19.80 13.93
C VAL A 112 33.70 -19.09 13.41
N SER A 113 33.49 -19.14 12.09
CA SER A 113 32.26 -18.63 11.45
C SER A 113 31.09 -19.59 11.69
N PHE A 114 29.95 -19.05 12.14
CA PHE A 114 28.70 -19.79 12.31
C PHE A 114 27.51 -19.00 11.73
N ILE A 115 26.49 -19.76 11.32
CA ILE A 115 25.27 -19.18 10.74
C ILE A 115 24.29 -18.82 11.85
N ASN A 116 23.80 -17.58 11.83
CA ASN A 116 22.70 -17.14 12.69
C ASN A 116 21.36 -17.62 12.13
N TRP A 117 20.98 -18.83 12.52
CA TRP A 117 19.71 -19.46 12.15
C TRP A 117 18.47 -18.66 12.54
N ASN A 118 18.55 -17.84 13.60
CA ASN A 118 17.44 -17.01 14.04
C ASN A 118 17.17 -15.86 13.05
N SER A 119 18.23 -15.18 12.60
CA SER A 119 18.10 -14.13 11.57
C SER A 119 17.70 -14.71 10.21
N MET A 120 18.21 -15.90 9.86
CA MET A 120 17.77 -16.64 8.67
C MET A 120 16.27 -16.94 8.70
N PHE A 121 15.79 -17.54 9.79
CA PHE A 121 14.38 -17.86 9.95
C PHE A 121 13.49 -16.63 9.87
N ALA A 122 13.89 -15.53 10.53
CA ALA A 122 13.13 -14.28 10.50
C ALA A 122 13.03 -13.70 9.08
N ILE A 123 14.12 -13.67 8.30
CA ILE A 123 14.12 -13.16 6.92
C ILE A 123 13.30 -14.06 5.99
N VAL A 124 13.40 -15.39 6.14
CA VAL A 124 12.57 -16.33 5.36
C VAL A 124 11.09 -16.12 5.66
N LEU A 125 10.71 -16.03 6.94
CA LEU A 125 9.33 -15.78 7.36
C LEU A 125 8.80 -14.47 6.75
N MET A 126 9.60 -13.40 6.79
CA MET A 126 9.25 -12.10 6.23
C MET A 126 9.10 -12.13 4.71
N THR A 127 9.99 -12.83 4.03
CA THR A 127 9.92 -13.04 2.57
C THR A 127 8.64 -13.78 2.18
N VAL A 128 8.28 -14.83 2.93
CA VAL A 128 7.02 -15.58 2.71
C VAL A 128 5.80 -14.69 2.91
N VAL A 129 5.75 -13.88 3.97
CA VAL A 129 4.63 -12.96 4.23
C VAL A 129 4.49 -11.90 3.12
N ILE A 130 5.60 -11.32 2.64
CA ILE A 130 5.59 -10.39 1.51
C ILE A 130 5.09 -11.09 0.24
N PHE A 131 5.60 -12.29 -0.05
CA PHE A 131 5.21 -13.05 -1.24
C PHE A 131 3.72 -13.41 -1.23
N LEU A 132 3.18 -13.86 -0.09
CA LEU A 132 1.75 -14.13 0.07
C LEU A 132 0.89 -12.88 -0.09
N SER A 133 1.35 -11.75 0.45
CA SER A 133 0.67 -10.45 0.33
C SER A 133 0.63 -9.99 -1.12
N PHE A 134 1.76 -10.04 -1.83
CA PHE A 134 1.86 -9.69 -3.24
C PHE A 134 1.01 -10.61 -4.13
N SER A 135 1.07 -11.92 -3.90
CA SER A 135 0.23 -12.90 -4.60
C SER A 135 -1.26 -12.59 -4.41
N THR A 136 -1.65 -12.22 -3.19
CA THR A 136 -3.03 -11.82 -2.87
C THR A 136 -3.46 -10.57 -3.63
N VAL A 137 -2.61 -9.53 -3.66
CA VAL A 137 -2.85 -8.30 -4.45
C VAL A 137 -3.04 -8.65 -5.92
N PHE A 138 -2.17 -9.47 -6.50
CA PHE A 138 -2.23 -9.84 -7.92
C PHE A 138 -3.50 -10.63 -8.25
N ILE A 139 -3.81 -11.67 -7.47
CA ILE A 139 -4.99 -12.52 -7.68
C ILE A 139 -6.28 -11.70 -7.51
N CYS A 140 -6.40 -10.93 -6.43
CA CYS A 140 -7.57 -10.09 -6.17
C CYS A 140 -7.69 -8.98 -7.22
N GLY A 141 -6.58 -8.33 -7.58
CA GLY A 141 -6.53 -7.31 -8.62
C GLY A 141 -7.01 -7.83 -9.96
N HIS A 142 -6.53 -9.01 -10.39
CA HIS A 142 -6.98 -9.64 -11.62
C HIS A 142 -8.48 -9.99 -11.59
N LYS A 143 -8.98 -10.53 -10.46
CA LYS A 143 -10.41 -10.82 -10.29
C LYS A 143 -11.27 -9.55 -10.32
N ILE A 144 -10.84 -8.48 -9.65
CA ILE A 144 -11.51 -7.17 -9.68
C ILE A 144 -11.57 -6.66 -11.11
N TYR A 145 -10.46 -6.72 -11.84
CA TYR A 145 -10.40 -6.28 -13.24
C TYR A 145 -11.43 -7.02 -14.11
N ARG A 146 -11.50 -8.35 -14.00
CA ARG A 146 -12.47 -9.17 -14.74
C ARG A 146 -13.93 -8.84 -14.39
N ASN A 147 -14.28 -8.83 -13.10
CA ASN A 147 -15.63 -8.49 -12.66
C ASN A 147 -16.03 -7.07 -13.06
N MET A 148 -15.08 -6.13 -13.02
CA MET A 148 -15.31 -4.77 -13.44
C MET A 148 -15.65 -4.71 -14.93
N GLN A 149 -14.90 -5.42 -15.78
CA GLN A 149 -15.20 -5.52 -17.22
C GLN A 149 -16.58 -6.12 -17.52
N GLU A 150 -17.02 -7.11 -16.74
CA GLU A 150 -18.35 -7.72 -16.89
C GLU A 150 -19.47 -6.75 -16.49
N MET A 151 -19.35 -6.10 -15.32
CA MET A 151 -20.32 -5.11 -14.83
C MET A 151 -20.34 -3.81 -15.65
N MET A 152 -19.24 -3.52 -16.36
CA MET A 152 -19.10 -2.35 -17.23
C MET A 152 -20.08 -2.33 -18.40
N SER A 153 -20.60 -3.48 -18.83
CA SER A 153 -21.67 -3.54 -19.84
C SER A 153 -22.99 -2.90 -19.36
N LEU A 154 -23.16 -2.65 -18.06
CA LEU A 154 -24.43 -2.26 -17.44
C LEU A 154 -24.45 -0.85 -16.81
N ARG A 155 -23.32 -0.11 -16.75
CA ARG A 155 -23.21 1.15 -15.96
C ARG A 155 -22.91 2.39 -16.81
N SER A 156 -23.38 3.56 -16.36
CA SER A 156 -23.19 4.88 -17.00
C SER A 156 -21.71 5.28 -17.17
N SER A 157 -21.40 5.99 -18.27
CA SER A 157 -20.04 6.29 -18.76
C SER A 157 -19.18 7.17 -17.85
N LYS A 158 -19.78 8.01 -16.99
CA LYS A 158 -19.04 8.92 -16.08
C LYS A 158 -18.50 8.21 -14.82
N ASP A 159 -19.32 7.42 -14.15
CA ASP A 159 -18.92 6.66 -12.95
C ASP A 159 -17.82 5.62 -13.26
N HIS A 160 -17.90 5.04 -14.46
CA HIS A 160 -16.92 4.09 -14.98
C HIS A 160 -15.50 4.68 -15.03
N ASN A 161 -15.36 5.89 -15.57
CA ASN A 161 -14.05 6.50 -15.79
C ASN A 161 -13.31 6.80 -14.48
N LEU A 162 -14.04 7.19 -13.42
CA LEU A 162 -13.42 7.52 -12.14
C LEU A 162 -13.01 6.27 -11.36
N GLN A 163 -13.87 5.25 -11.27
CA GLN A 163 -13.55 4.01 -10.55
C GLN A 163 -12.39 3.25 -11.20
N SER A 164 -12.30 3.26 -12.54
CA SER A 164 -11.21 2.65 -13.29
C SER A 164 -9.88 3.38 -13.04
N GLN A 165 -9.90 4.73 -13.06
CA GLN A 165 -8.73 5.53 -12.74
C GLN A 165 -8.23 5.28 -11.31
N LEU A 166 -9.14 5.24 -10.32
CA LEU A 166 -8.78 4.94 -8.93
C LEU A 166 -8.24 3.51 -8.77
N PHE A 167 -8.77 2.54 -9.51
CA PHE A 167 -8.25 1.18 -9.51
C PHE A 167 -6.83 1.11 -10.08
N TRP A 168 -6.62 1.68 -11.27
CA TRP A 168 -5.29 1.70 -11.89
C TRP A 168 -4.28 2.47 -11.05
N ALA A 169 -4.66 3.62 -10.48
CA ALA A 169 -3.80 4.36 -9.56
C ALA A 169 -3.38 3.51 -8.36
N LEU A 170 -4.33 2.78 -7.75
CA LEU A 170 -4.02 1.83 -6.67
C LEU A 170 -3.09 0.71 -7.13
N VAL A 171 -3.30 0.11 -8.31
CA VAL A 171 -2.42 -0.94 -8.85
C VAL A 171 -0.99 -0.41 -9.02
N PHE A 172 -0.82 0.75 -9.66
CA PHE A 172 0.50 1.35 -9.83
C PHE A 172 1.14 1.73 -8.49
N GLN A 173 0.37 2.26 -7.54
CA GLN A 173 0.84 2.55 -6.19
C GLN A 173 1.34 1.30 -5.47
N THR A 174 0.68 0.14 -5.63
CA THR A 174 1.17 -1.13 -5.07
C THR A 174 2.40 -1.69 -5.75
N LEU A 175 2.65 -1.35 -7.03
CA LEU A 175 3.81 -1.84 -7.78
C LEU A 175 5.08 -1.05 -7.46
N ILE A 176 4.98 0.24 -7.16
CA ILE A 176 6.13 1.08 -6.80
C ILE A 176 6.99 0.48 -5.67
N PRO A 177 6.46 0.15 -4.48
CA PRO A 177 7.26 -0.40 -3.39
C PRO A 177 7.80 -1.80 -3.72
N VAL A 178 7.14 -2.56 -4.60
CA VAL A 178 7.65 -3.86 -5.07
C VAL A 178 8.95 -3.68 -5.83
N PHE A 179 8.96 -2.79 -6.82
CA PHE A 179 10.15 -2.55 -7.66
C PHE A 179 11.24 -1.77 -6.92
N LEU A 180 10.86 -0.74 -6.16
CA LEU A 180 11.83 0.14 -5.52
C LEU A 180 12.34 -0.40 -4.20
N MET A 181 11.55 -1.15 -3.44
CA MET A 181 11.97 -1.58 -2.11
C MET A 181 12.14 -3.08 -1.96
N HIS A 182 11.12 -3.87 -2.32
CA HIS A 182 11.17 -5.30 -2.04
C HIS A 182 12.18 -6.03 -2.92
N ILE A 183 12.27 -5.70 -4.20
CA ILE A 183 13.25 -6.33 -5.09
C ILE A 183 14.68 -6.03 -4.61
N PRO A 184 15.10 -4.75 -4.41
CA PRO A 184 16.44 -4.45 -3.90
C PRO A 184 16.73 -5.08 -2.54
N ALA A 185 15.79 -5.02 -1.60
CA ALA A 185 15.96 -5.63 -0.28
C ALA A 185 16.12 -7.15 -0.38
N SER A 186 15.32 -7.83 -1.22
CA SER A 186 15.41 -9.28 -1.43
C SER A 186 16.76 -9.68 -2.01
N PHE A 187 17.26 -8.93 -3.00
CA PHE A 187 18.61 -9.15 -3.53
C PHE A 187 19.69 -8.93 -2.46
N GLY A 188 19.62 -7.83 -1.72
CA GLY A 188 20.57 -7.54 -0.64
C GLY A 188 20.62 -8.64 0.42
N PHE A 189 19.46 -9.12 0.87
CA PHE A 189 19.38 -10.24 1.81
C PHE A 189 19.87 -11.55 1.19
N LEU A 190 19.52 -11.84 -0.07
CA LEU A 190 19.98 -13.06 -0.77
C LEU A 190 21.51 -13.11 -0.87
N PHE A 191 22.15 -12.03 -1.32
CA PHE A 191 23.61 -11.96 -1.39
C PHE A 191 24.27 -12.04 -0.02
N SER A 192 23.64 -11.46 1.02
CA SER A 192 24.12 -11.56 2.40
C SER A 192 24.01 -12.98 2.96
N MET A 193 22.97 -13.75 2.60
CA MET A 193 22.87 -15.17 2.96
C MET A 193 24.00 -16.01 2.34
N PHE A 194 24.40 -15.71 1.11
CA PHE A 194 25.50 -16.39 0.42
C PHE A 194 26.90 -15.88 0.79
N ASN A 195 27.01 -14.99 1.78
CA ASN A 195 28.28 -14.36 2.20
C ASN A 195 29.00 -13.57 1.08
N SER A 196 28.24 -13.09 0.10
CA SER A 196 28.73 -12.27 -1.02
C SER A 196 28.20 -10.84 -0.95
N SER A 197 27.76 -10.39 0.24
CA SER A 197 27.27 -9.02 0.45
C SER A 197 28.40 -8.01 0.40
N THR A 198 28.17 -6.89 -0.28
CA THR A 198 29.02 -5.71 -0.29
C THR A 198 28.29 -4.54 0.38
N GLU A 199 29.04 -3.51 0.81
CA GLU A 199 28.45 -2.27 1.38
C GLU A 199 27.38 -1.69 0.44
N LEU A 200 27.66 -1.66 -0.86
CA LEU A 200 26.74 -1.17 -1.90
C LEU A 200 25.40 -1.91 -1.90
N LEU A 201 25.41 -3.24 -1.73
CA LEU A 201 24.17 -4.04 -1.70
C LEU A 201 23.32 -3.76 -0.46
N GLY A 202 23.91 -3.24 0.62
CA GLY A 202 23.20 -2.73 1.79
C GLY A 202 22.69 -1.29 1.62
N GLU A 203 23.44 -0.44 0.91
CA GLU A 203 23.09 0.96 0.67
C GLU A 203 21.95 1.15 -0.35
N ILE A 204 21.87 0.29 -1.38
CA ILE A 204 20.82 0.39 -2.41
C ILE A 204 19.42 0.26 -1.78
N PRO A 205 19.09 -0.79 -0.99
CA PRO A 205 17.79 -0.90 -0.33
C PRO A 205 17.50 0.28 0.59
N ALA A 206 18.48 0.74 1.37
CA ALA A 206 18.29 1.89 2.25
C ALA A 206 17.89 3.15 1.46
N THR A 207 18.63 3.44 0.38
CA THR A 207 18.40 4.61 -0.48
C THR A 207 17.03 4.58 -1.14
N THR A 208 16.63 3.43 -1.70
CA THR A 208 15.34 3.32 -2.37
C THR A 208 14.16 3.38 -1.39
N ILE A 209 14.34 2.86 -0.18
CA ILE A 209 13.34 3.02 0.90
C ILE A 209 13.15 4.50 1.22
N PHE A 210 14.22 5.30 1.30
CA PHE A 210 14.12 6.74 1.56
C PHE A 210 13.44 7.52 0.43
N MET A 211 13.58 7.08 -0.83
CA MET A 211 12.96 7.76 -1.98
C MET A 211 11.46 7.49 -2.11
N TYR A 212 10.98 6.34 -1.64
CA TYR A 212 9.59 5.91 -1.83
C TYR A 212 8.51 6.90 -1.41
N PRO A 213 8.56 7.58 -0.23
CA PRO A 213 7.49 8.48 0.16
C PRO A 213 7.24 9.60 -0.86
N ALA A 214 8.28 10.00 -1.60
CA ALA A 214 8.16 10.98 -2.69
C ALA A 214 7.56 10.39 -3.97
N LEU A 215 7.75 9.09 -4.23
CA LEU A 215 7.35 8.41 -5.46
C LEU A 215 5.95 7.80 -5.38
N ASP A 216 5.54 7.31 -4.21
CA ASP A 216 4.22 6.74 -3.94
C ASP A 216 3.01 7.61 -4.36
N PRO A 217 3.00 8.95 -4.18
CA PRO A 217 1.88 9.77 -4.60
C PRO A 217 1.85 10.07 -6.12
N LEU A 218 2.94 9.85 -6.84
CA LEU A 218 3.04 10.24 -8.26
C LEU A 218 1.98 9.58 -9.16
N PRO A 219 1.68 8.26 -9.06
CA PRO A 219 0.62 7.65 -9.84
C PRO A 219 -0.73 8.32 -9.63
N ASN A 220 -1.06 8.71 -8.39
CA ASN A 220 -2.31 9.39 -8.09
C ASN A 220 -2.39 10.75 -8.79
N PHE A 221 -1.29 11.50 -8.84
CA PHE A 221 -1.23 12.80 -9.52
C PHE A 221 -1.34 12.69 -11.05
N PHE A 222 -0.74 11.68 -11.68
CA PHE A 222 -0.71 11.57 -13.13
C PHE A 222 -1.89 10.79 -13.74
N ILE A 223 -2.42 9.78 -13.05
CA ILE A 223 -3.46 8.87 -13.58
C ILE A 223 -4.87 9.45 -13.40
N ILE A 224 -5.13 10.10 -12.26
CA ILE A 224 -6.48 10.58 -11.92
C ILE A 224 -6.69 11.94 -12.59
N LYS A 225 -7.69 12.02 -13.50
CA LYS A 225 -7.95 13.22 -14.31
C LYS A 225 -8.17 14.47 -13.46
N ASN A 226 -8.86 14.35 -12.33
CA ASN A 226 -9.14 15.49 -11.45
C ASN A 226 -7.86 16.05 -10.82
N TYR A 227 -6.95 15.20 -10.35
CA TYR A 227 -5.67 15.65 -9.80
C TYR A 227 -4.79 16.28 -10.88
N ARG A 228 -4.68 15.65 -12.05
CA ARG A 228 -3.93 16.22 -13.17
C ARG A 228 -4.47 17.59 -13.59
N ASN A 229 -5.79 17.75 -13.65
CA ASN A 229 -6.42 19.02 -13.99
C ASN A 229 -6.17 20.09 -12.92
N ALA A 230 -6.19 19.72 -11.63
CA ALA A 230 -5.87 20.63 -10.53
C ALA A 230 -4.39 21.09 -10.59
N ILE A 231 -3.47 20.18 -10.89
CA ILE A 231 -2.04 20.48 -11.07
C ILE A 231 -1.84 21.43 -12.26
N LEU A 232 -2.44 21.13 -13.41
CA LEU A 232 -2.36 22.00 -14.59
C LEU A 232 -2.99 23.38 -14.36
N ALA A 233 -4.04 23.47 -13.55
CA ALA A 233 -4.62 24.74 -13.12
C ALA A 233 -3.69 25.50 -12.17
N PHE A 234 -3.06 24.81 -11.21
CA PHE A 234 -2.10 25.38 -10.27
C PHE A 234 -0.86 25.94 -10.98
N PHE A 235 -0.34 25.25 -12.00
CA PHE A 235 0.77 25.72 -12.83
C PHE A 235 0.34 26.70 -13.95
N GLY A 236 -0.93 27.15 -13.97
CA GLY A 236 -1.42 28.16 -14.92
C GLY A 236 -1.58 27.69 -16.36
N CYS A 237 -1.52 26.38 -16.64
CA CYS A 237 -1.53 25.81 -17.99
C CYS A 237 -2.93 25.60 -18.59
N ARG A 238 -4.05 25.94 -17.91
CA ARG A 238 -5.40 25.96 -18.52
C ARG A 238 -6.31 27.08 -18.01
N ARG A 239 -7.00 27.72 -18.98
CA ARG A 239 -8.15 28.62 -18.79
C ARG A 239 -9.38 27.84 -18.29
N PRO A 240 -10.29 28.45 -17.51
CA PRO A 240 -11.44 27.77 -16.94
C PRO A 240 -12.34 27.19 -18.05
N THR A 241 -12.62 25.89 -17.96
CA THR A 241 -13.64 25.25 -18.79
C THR A 241 -14.99 25.83 -18.40
N VAL A 242 -15.56 26.65 -19.28
CA VAL A 242 -16.96 27.09 -19.17
C VAL A 242 -17.83 25.84 -19.18
N VAL A 243 -18.45 25.53 -18.05
CA VAL A 243 -19.54 24.55 -17.99
C VAL A 243 -20.69 25.17 -18.79
N PRO A 244 -21.17 24.55 -19.87
CA PRO A 244 -22.34 25.04 -20.58
C PRO A 244 -23.51 25.06 -19.61
N LYS A 245 -24.11 26.23 -19.42
CA LYS A 245 -25.39 26.38 -18.74
C LYS A 245 -26.38 25.55 -19.55
N ASP A 246 -26.88 24.44 -19.00
CA ASP A 246 -28.05 23.77 -19.57
C ASP A 246 -29.20 24.78 -19.54
N SER A 247 -29.41 25.45 -20.67
CA SER A 247 -30.58 26.28 -20.91
C SER A 247 -31.76 25.32 -21.04
N SER A 248 -32.46 25.13 -19.93
CA SER A 248 -33.78 24.54 -19.84
C SER A 248 -34.67 25.00 -21.01
N ARG A 249 -35.18 24.00 -21.74
CA ARG A 249 -36.14 24.12 -22.86
C ARG A 249 -37.32 25.07 -22.55
N PRO A 250 -37.89 25.72 -23.58
CA PRO A 250 -39.05 26.57 -23.43
C PRO A 250 -40.31 25.74 -23.18
N ASN A 251 -41.16 26.19 -22.26
CA ASN A 251 -42.50 25.67 -22.01
C ASN A 251 -43.34 25.75 -23.30
N SER A 252 -43.65 24.60 -23.90
CA SER A 252 -44.72 24.46 -24.87
C SER A 252 -46.06 24.65 -24.15
N LYS A 253 -46.71 25.79 -24.38
CA LYS A 253 -48.16 25.93 -24.19
C LYS A 253 -48.84 25.01 -25.20
N THR A 254 -49.53 23.97 -24.72
CA THR A 254 -50.47 23.21 -25.55
C THR A 254 -51.84 23.30 -24.89
N SER A 255 -52.66 24.17 -25.47
CA SER A 255 -54.11 24.21 -25.29
C SER A 255 -54.72 22.88 -25.73
N GLY A 256 -55.62 22.32 -24.93
CA GLY A 256 -56.47 21.18 -25.29
C GLY A 256 -57.89 21.41 -24.79
N PRO A 257 -58.94 21.13 -25.59
CA PRO A 257 -60.32 21.50 -25.29
C PRO A 257 -60.98 20.50 -24.32
N ILE A 258 -61.77 21.01 -23.38
CA ILE A 258 -62.68 20.21 -22.56
C ILE A 258 -64.03 20.20 -23.29
N LEU A 259 -64.42 19.03 -23.80
CA LEU A 259 -65.78 18.77 -24.29
C LEU A 259 -66.44 17.65 -23.47
N SER A 260 -67.57 18.02 -22.88
CA SER A 260 -68.76 17.23 -22.52
C SER A 260 -68.62 15.89 -21.78
N ASN A 261 -69.22 15.82 -20.58
CA ASN A 261 -70.04 14.68 -20.23
C ASN A 261 -71.31 15.09 -19.43
N SER A 262 -72.45 14.84 -20.08
CA SER A 262 -73.74 14.35 -19.57
C SER A 262 -74.36 14.89 -18.26
N LYS A 263 -75.49 15.58 -18.45
CA LYS A 263 -76.63 15.72 -17.53
C LYS A 263 -77.24 14.34 -17.18
N LEU A 264 -77.68 14.12 -15.93
CA LEU A 264 -79.09 13.88 -15.53
C LEU A 264 -79.24 13.50 -14.03
N GLY A 265 -80.28 14.03 -13.38
CA GLY A 265 -80.83 13.62 -12.05
C GLY A 265 -80.78 14.75 -11.00
N SER A 266 -81.81 15.59 -10.78
CA SER A 266 -83.12 15.35 -10.13
C SER A 266 -82.97 14.97 -8.64
N ALA A 267 -83.59 15.57 -7.62
CA ALA A 267 -84.50 16.72 -7.45
C ALA A 267 -84.55 17.08 -5.94
N ALA A 268 -85.11 18.26 -5.66
CA ALA A 268 -85.66 18.77 -4.41
C ALA A 268 -85.95 17.77 -3.26
N HIS A 269 -85.38 18.01 -2.08
CA HIS A 269 -86.09 18.51 -0.89
C HIS A 269 -85.10 18.82 0.24
#